data_AF-A0A0S7ERW0-F1
#
_entry.id   AF-A0A0S7ERW0-F1
#
_cell.length_a   1.000
_cell.length_b   1.000
_cell.length_c   1.000
_cell.angle_alpha   90.00
_cell.angle_beta   90.00
_cell.angle_gamma   90.00
#
_symmetry.space_group_name_H-M   'P 1'
#
loop_
_entity.id
_entity.type
_entity.pdbx_description
1 polymer ?
#
loop_
_entity_poly.entity_id
_entity_poly.type
_entity_poly.pdbx_seq_one_letter_code
_entity_poly.pdbx_strand_id
1 'polypeptide(L)'
;MKEIVKQNITGIQWIASEAWITAARPSTAEMYQAFGGALGFVVQKMNIPNLNPFLTNINPYRDPSEPFVKDFWEIMVGCRPFSNVSDTGAAKTCTGNETLMDHTQDVFFNVSQLRVTYNVYKAVYAIAHALHQLVFCRPAEEKMSSHV
;
A
#
# COMPACT_ATOMS: atom_id res chain seq x y z
N MET A 1 9.06 -10.73 19.85
CA MET A 1 9.31 -9.30 20.11
C MET A 1 8.71 -8.84 21.44
N LYS A 2 7.39 -8.91 21.66
CA LYS A 2 6.77 -8.47 22.92
C LYS A 2 7.39 -9.10 24.18
N GLU A 3 7.62 -10.42 24.15
CA GLU A 3 8.24 -11.11 25.29
C GLU A 3 9.68 -10.67 25.55
N ILE A 4 10.43 -10.27 24.52
CA ILE A 4 11.82 -9.78 24.66
C ILE A 4 11.84 -8.47 25.46
N VAL A 5 10.90 -7.56 25.15
CA VAL A 5 10.71 -6.32 25.91
C VAL A 5 10.26 -6.63 27.34
N LYS A 6 9.28 -7.54 27.51
CA LYS A 6 8.76 -7.93 28.82
C LYS A 6 9.83 -8.52 29.75
N GLN A 7 10.74 -9.32 29.18
CA GLN A 7 11.87 -9.93 29.90
C GLN A 7 13.08 -8.98 30.03
N ASN A 8 12.96 -7.74 29.56
CA ASN A 8 14.01 -6.72 29.59
C ASN A 8 15.33 -7.19 28.94
N ILE A 9 15.24 -7.96 27.86
CA ILE A 9 16.39 -8.46 27.12
C ILE A 9 16.95 -7.30 26.29
N THR A 10 18.18 -6.88 26.60
CA THR A 10 18.87 -5.74 25.99
C THR A 10 20.28 -6.12 25.55
N GLY A 11 20.99 -5.22 24.85
CA GLY A 11 22.37 -5.44 24.40
C GLY A 11 22.52 -6.37 23.18
N ILE A 12 21.42 -6.79 22.55
CA ILE A 12 21.43 -7.62 21.35
C ILE A 12 21.51 -6.73 20.11
N GLN A 13 22.50 -6.98 19.25
CA GLN A 13 22.51 -6.42 17.90
C GLN A 13 21.61 -7.27 16.99
N TRP A 14 20.43 -6.74 16.67
CA TRP A 14 19.53 -7.40 15.74
C TRP A 14 19.98 -7.18 14.30
N ILE A 15 19.95 -8.27 13.52
CA ILE A 15 20.05 -8.24 12.06
C ILE A 15 18.68 -8.63 11.51
N ALA A 16 18.00 -7.67 10.89
CA ALA A 16 16.64 -7.80 10.41
C ALA A 16 16.60 -8.10 8.92
N SER A 17 15.64 -8.93 8.52
CA SER A 17 15.31 -9.12 7.11
C SER A 17 14.48 -7.93 6.60
N GLU A 18 14.43 -7.82 5.27
CA GLU A 18 13.67 -6.77 4.58
C GLU A 18 12.20 -6.71 5.03
N ALA A 19 11.61 -7.88 5.31
CA ALA A 19 10.22 -8.01 5.70
C ALA A 19 9.82 -7.25 6.99
N TRP A 20 10.76 -6.96 7.90
CA TRP A 20 10.40 -6.34 9.19
C TRP A 20 11.25 -5.15 9.62
N ILE A 21 12.41 -4.91 9.00
CA ILE A 21 13.26 -3.77 9.38
C ILE A 21 12.56 -2.41 9.22
N THR A 22 11.62 -2.27 8.27
CA THR A 22 10.80 -1.06 8.09
C THR A 22 9.35 -1.23 8.55
N ALA A 23 9.02 -2.29 9.28
CA ALA A 23 7.66 -2.50 9.75
C ALA A 23 7.31 -1.54 10.90
N ALA A 24 6.04 -1.13 11.00
CA ALA A 24 5.58 -0.24 12.07
C ALA A 24 5.66 -0.90 13.47
N ARG A 25 5.36 -2.19 13.55
CA ARG A 25 5.30 -2.95 14.82
C ARG A 25 6.59 -2.93 15.66
N PRO A 26 7.78 -3.19 15.10
CA PRO A 26 9.04 -3.08 15.86
C PRO A 26 9.49 -1.64 16.13
N SER A 27 8.86 -0.65 15.47
CA SER A 27 9.26 0.76 15.51
C SER A 27 8.48 1.59 16.55
N THR A 28 7.71 0.95 17.44
CA THR A 28 7.03 1.64 18.53
C THR A 28 8.02 2.05 19.63
N ALA A 29 7.68 3.08 20.41
CA ALA A 29 8.51 3.55 21.53
C ALA A 29 8.82 2.43 22.54
N GLU A 30 7.85 1.56 22.81
CA GLU A 30 7.99 0.40 23.69
C GLU A 30 8.99 -0.62 23.13
N MET A 31 8.89 -0.93 21.84
CA MET A 31 9.74 -1.94 21.19
C MET A 31 11.16 -1.43 20.97
N TYR A 32 11.33 -0.11 20.84
CA TYR A 32 12.63 0.53 20.64
C TYR A 32 13.64 0.19 21.75
N GLN A 33 13.19 -0.09 22.97
CA GLN A 33 14.06 -0.48 24.09
C GLN A 33 14.90 -1.74 23.80
N ALA A 34 14.32 -2.70 23.08
CA ALA A 34 14.98 -3.98 22.76
C ALA A 34 15.49 -4.06 21.32
N PHE A 35 14.86 -3.33 20.39
CA PHE A 35 15.14 -3.43 18.94
C PHE A 35 15.78 -2.17 18.35
N GLY A 36 15.98 -1.10 19.15
CA GLY A 36 16.66 0.11 18.72
C GLY A 36 18.06 -0.20 18.20
N GLY A 37 18.43 0.41 17.06
CA GLY A 37 19.72 0.18 16.42
C GLY A 37 19.80 -1.12 15.61
N ALA A 38 18.69 -1.81 15.34
CA ALA A 38 18.67 -2.95 14.42
C ALA A 38 19.22 -2.57 13.04
N LEU A 39 20.02 -3.47 12.46
CA LEU A 39 20.58 -3.33 11.12
C LEU A 39 19.83 -4.27 10.19
N GLY A 40 19.57 -3.86 8.96
CA GLY A 40 18.86 -4.73 8.03
C GLY A 40 18.92 -4.24 6.59
N PHE A 41 18.37 -5.07 5.70
CA PHE A 41 18.33 -4.79 4.28
C PHE A 41 17.00 -4.15 3.91
N VAL A 42 17.03 -3.14 3.05
CA VAL A 42 15.83 -2.42 2.63
C VAL A 42 15.76 -2.28 1.12
N VAL A 43 14.56 -2.40 0.54
CA VAL A 43 14.34 -2.07 -0.87
C VAL A 43 14.36 -0.55 -1.06
N GLN A 44 14.84 -0.07 -2.20
CA GLN A 44 14.87 1.36 -2.52
C GLN A 44 13.50 2.03 -2.31
N LYS A 45 13.54 3.19 -1.64
CA LYS A 45 12.39 4.07 -1.47
C LYS A 45 12.15 4.86 -2.76
N MET A 46 10.91 4.88 -3.23
CA MET A 46 10.52 5.56 -4.47
C MET A 46 9.20 6.32 -4.28
N ASN A 47 8.93 7.28 -5.17
CA ASN A 47 7.66 8.01 -5.20
C ASN A 47 6.80 7.49 -6.36
N ILE A 48 5.47 7.47 -6.16
CA ILE A 48 4.49 7.21 -7.21
C ILE A 48 3.67 8.50 -7.37
N PRO A 49 3.83 9.25 -8.47
CA PRO A 49 3.05 10.45 -8.72
C PRO A 49 1.55 10.15 -8.65
N ASN A 50 0.78 11.07 -8.07
CA ASN A 50 -0.67 11.01 -7.94
C ASN A 50 -1.23 9.83 -7.12
N LEU A 51 -0.40 9.05 -6.41
CA LEU A 51 -0.92 7.96 -5.58
C LEU A 51 -1.72 8.48 -4.38
N ASN A 52 -1.26 9.53 -3.69
CA ASN A 52 -2.01 10.08 -2.57
C ASN A 52 -3.41 10.57 -2.96
N PRO A 53 -3.59 11.44 -3.99
CA PRO A 53 -4.93 11.87 -4.39
C PRO A 53 -5.81 10.70 -4.86
N PHE A 54 -5.22 9.66 -5.46
CA PHE A 54 -5.94 8.43 -5.79
C PHE A 54 -6.47 7.73 -4.53
N LEU A 55 -5.61 7.49 -3.52
CA LEU A 55 -6.00 6.81 -2.28
C LEU A 55 -7.03 7.61 -1.47
N THR A 56 -6.90 8.95 -1.41
CA THR A 56 -7.84 9.80 -0.66
C THR A 56 -9.21 9.94 -1.33
N ASN A 57 -9.35 9.51 -2.59
CA ASN A 57 -10.55 9.65 -3.39
C ASN A 57 -11.29 8.32 -3.62
N ILE A 58 -10.83 7.23 -2.98
CA ILE A 58 -11.53 5.94 -2.92
C ILE A 58 -12.96 6.22 -2.42
N ASN A 59 -13.97 5.61 -3.05
CA ASN A 59 -15.36 5.80 -2.62
C ASN A 59 -16.21 4.58 -3.02
N PRO A 60 -16.93 3.94 -2.07
CA PRO A 60 -17.71 2.72 -2.33
C PRO A 60 -18.90 2.93 -3.27
N TYR A 61 -19.33 4.17 -3.50
CA TYR A 61 -20.41 4.51 -4.41
C TYR A 61 -19.92 4.84 -5.83
N ARG A 62 -18.65 5.21 -6.00
CA ARG A 62 -18.04 5.40 -7.33
C ARG A 62 -17.61 4.08 -7.92
N ASP A 63 -17.04 3.21 -7.09
CA ASP A 63 -16.46 1.94 -7.51
C ASP A 63 -17.12 0.76 -6.75
N PRO A 64 -18.44 0.52 -6.93
CA PRO A 64 -19.19 -0.45 -6.13
C PRO A 64 -18.80 -1.90 -6.42
N SER A 65 -18.15 -2.15 -7.56
CA SER A 65 -17.65 -3.46 -7.98
C SER A 65 -16.25 -3.76 -7.46
N GLU A 66 -15.52 -2.75 -6.99
CA GLU A 66 -14.15 -2.95 -6.53
C GLU A 66 -14.14 -3.77 -5.24
N PRO A 67 -13.43 -4.91 -5.22
CA PRO A 67 -13.35 -5.73 -4.03
C PRO A 67 -12.68 -4.94 -2.91
N PHE A 68 -13.11 -5.17 -1.68
CA PHE A 68 -12.58 -4.56 -0.45
C PHE A 68 -12.87 -3.06 -0.25
N VAL A 69 -13.37 -2.31 -1.24
CA VAL A 69 -13.63 -0.86 -1.06
C VAL A 69 -14.70 -0.60 0.01
N LYS A 70 -15.73 -1.46 0.09
CA LYS A 70 -16.77 -1.34 1.13
C LYS A 70 -16.21 -1.59 2.52
N ASP A 71 -15.47 -2.68 2.70
CA ASP A 71 -14.87 -3.05 3.98
C ASP A 71 -13.82 -2.02 4.42
N PHE A 72 -13.01 -1.54 3.48
CA PHE A 72 -12.07 -0.45 3.70
C PHE A 72 -12.79 0.80 4.20
N TRP A 73 -13.86 1.22 3.52
CA TRP A 73 -14.61 2.40 3.91
C TRP A 73 -15.24 2.25 5.30
N GLU A 74 -15.76 1.06 5.61
CA GLU A 74 -16.32 0.76 6.93
C GLU A 74 -15.27 0.82 8.04
N ILE A 75 -14.07 0.28 7.80
CA ILE A 75 -12.96 0.35 8.76
C ILE A 75 -12.48 1.78 8.97
N MET A 76 -12.35 2.53 7.88
CA MET A 76 -11.78 3.88 7.93
C MET A 76 -12.76 4.91 8.47
N VAL A 77 -14.03 4.86 8.07
CA VAL A 77 -15.04 5.88 8.40
C VAL A 77 -15.96 5.46 9.55
N GLY A 78 -16.04 4.16 9.84
CA GLY A 78 -16.88 3.63 10.94
C GLY A 78 -18.38 3.58 10.62
N CYS A 79 -18.75 3.64 9.34
CA CYS A 79 -20.12 3.46 8.87
C CYS A 79 -20.16 2.41 7.76
N ARG A 80 -21.32 1.80 7.53
CA ARG A 80 -21.46 0.77 6.49
C ARG A 80 -21.99 1.38 5.19
N PRO A 81 -21.30 1.20 4.04
CA PRO A 81 -21.84 1.62 2.75
C PRO A 81 -23.13 0.86 2.42
N PHE A 82 -24.13 1.56 1.90
CA PHE A 82 -25.42 0.95 1.57
C PHE A 82 -25.25 -0.23 0.62
N SER A 83 -25.90 -1.35 0.94
CA SER A 83 -25.96 -2.54 0.08
C SER A 83 -27.39 -3.03 0.02
N ASN A 84 -27.83 -3.50 -1.16
CA ASN A 84 -29.21 -3.94 -1.43
C ASN A 84 -29.67 -5.16 -0.59
N VAL A 85 -28.80 -5.71 0.25
CA VAL A 85 -29.12 -6.79 1.18
C VAL A 85 -29.65 -6.14 2.45
N SER A 86 -30.89 -6.46 2.82
CA SER A 86 -31.61 -5.95 3.99
C SER A 86 -30.70 -5.90 5.22
N ASP A 87 -30.23 -4.71 5.55
CA ASP A 87 -29.31 -4.50 6.67
C ASP A 87 -30.14 -4.47 7.96
N THR A 88 -30.17 -5.60 8.66
CA THR A 88 -30.92 -5.79 9.92
C THR A 88 -30.13 -5.35 11.14
N GLY A 89 -28.96 -4.72 10.96
CA GLY A 89 -28.08 -4.26 12.03
C GLY A 89 -28.17 -2.77 12.30
N ALA A 90 -28.03 -2.38 13.57
CA ALA A 90 -28.00 -0.99 14.07
C ALA A 90 -26.78 -0.16 13.61
N ALA A 91 -26.07 -0.57 12.56
CA ALA A 91 -24.89 0.14 12.06
C ALA A 91 -25.31 1.39 11.26
N LYS A 92 -24.62 2.51 11.48
CA LYS A 92 -24.86 3.75 10.76
C LYS A 92 -24.56 3.56 9.27
N THR A 93 -25.52 3.89 8.40
CA THR A 93 -25.31 3.88 6.95
C THR A 93 -24.42 5.06 6.52
N CYS A 94 -23.45 4.82 5.63
CA CYS A 94 -22.66 5.90 5.04
C CYS A 94 -23.44 6.66 3.97
N THR A 95 -23.22 7.96 3.88
CA THR A 95 -23.76 8.83 2.84
C THR A 95 -22.92 8.83 1.56
N GLY A 96 -21.63 8.50 1.67
CA GLY A 96 -20.66 8.59 0.58
C GLY A 96 -19.99 9.95 0.45
N ASN A 97 -20.41 10.93 1.26
CA ASN A 97 -19.83 12.27 1.33
C ASN A 97 -18.83 12.41 2.49
N GLU A 98 -18.60 11.35 3.27
CA GLU A 98 -17.60 11.34 4.31
C GLU A 98 -16.20 11.52 3.71
N THR A 99 -15.35 12.27 4.41
CA THR A 99 -13.98 12.54 3.96
C THR A 99 -13.01 11.58 4.63
N LEU A 100 -12.11 10.99 3.84
CA LEU A 100 -10.97 10.26 4.37
C LEU A 100 -9.90 11.19 4.98
N MET A 101 -10.09 12.51 4.88
CA MET A 101 -9.11 13.52 5.31
C MET A 101 -8.83 13.49 6.81
N ASP A 102 -9.84 13.16 7.63
CA ASP A 102 -9.68 13.03 9.08
C ASP A 102 -8.75 11.86 9.47
N HIS A 103 -8.49 10.94 8.53
CA HIS A 103 -7.60 9.78 8.69
C HIS A 103 -6.27 9.94 7.95
N THR A 104 -5.90 11.13 7.49
CA THR A 104 -4.64 11.38 6.74
C THR A 104 -3.37 11.02 7.50
N GLN A 105 -3.44 10.90 8.83
CA GLN A 105 -2.35 10.41 9.67
C GLN A 105 -2.19 8.89 9.64
N ASP A 106 -3.15 8.16 9.08
CA ASP A 106 -3.07 6.72 8.92
C ASP A 106 -1.93 6.34 7.97
N VAL A 107 -1.23 5.26 8.31
CA VAL A 107 -0.11 4.72 7.53
C VAL A 107 -0.50 4.40 6.08
N PHE A 108 -1.77 4.10 5.83
CA PHE A 108 -2.32 3.84 4.51
C PHE A 108 -2.16 5.03 3.54
N PHE A 109 -2.39 6.26 4.00
CA PHE A 109 -2.29 7.45 3.14
C PHE A 109 -0.86 8.02 3.06
N ASN A 110 0.05 7.50 3.88
CA ASN A 110 1.43 7.94 3.91
C ASN A 110 2.23 7.41 2.70
N VAL A 111 2.18 8.15 1.59
CA VAL A 111 2.95 7.84 0.38
C VAL A 111 4.40 8.33 0.42
N SER A 112 4.86 8.85 1.56
CA SER A 112 6.21 9.41 1.65
C SER A 112 7.30 8.36 1.62
N GLN A 113 7.00 7.08 1.90
CA GLN A 113 7.99 5.99 2.02
C GLN A 113 7.59 4.69 1.29
N LEU A 114 7.27 4.78 -0.01
CA LEU A 114 6.86 3.59 -0.78
C LEU A 114 8.09 2.71 -1.11
N ARG A 115 8.01 1.43 -0.72
CA ARG A 115 9.01 0.40 -1.05
C ARG A 115 8.34 -0.79 -1.72
N VAL A 116 7.65 -1.63 -0.95
CA VAL A 116 6.91 -2.80 -1.46
C VAL A 116 5.81 -2.36 -2.45
N THR A 117 5.07 -1.30 -2.14
CA THR A 117 4.08 -0.71 -3.05
C THR A 117 4.68 -0.32 -4.41
N TYR A 118 5.92 0.16 -4.43
CA TYR A 118 6.61 0.50 -5.67
C TYR A 118 6.99 -0.74 -6.49
N ASN A 119 7.25 -1.88 -5.86
CA ASN A 119 7.45 -3.14 -6.58
C ASN A 119 6.16 -3.61 -7.25
N VAL A 120 4.99 -3.44 -6.62
CA VAL A 120 3.69 -3.72 -7.24
C VAL A 120 3.48 -2.82 -8.46
N TYR A 121 3.74 -1.52 -8.32
CA TYR A 121 3.68 -0.56 -9.42
C TYR A 121 4.59 -0.97 -10.59
N LYS A 122 5.85 -1.32 -10.32
CA LYS A 122 6.79 -1.80 -11.35
C LYS A 122 6.34 -3.10 -12.00
N ALA A 123 5.75 -4.03 -11.25
CA ALA A 123 5.27 -5.29 -11.81
C ALA A 123 4.17 -5.05 -12.86
N VAL A 124 3.21 -4.18 -12.55
CA VAL A 124 2.15 -3.79 -13.49
C VAL A 124 2.76 -3.08 -14.71
N TYR A 125 3.70 -2.15 -14.50
CA TYR A 125 4.38 -1.46 -15.60
C TYR A 125 5.18 -2.42 -16.49
N ALA A 126 5.86 -3.41 -15.91
CA ALA A 126 6.62 -4.39 -16.67
C ALA A 126 5.71 -5.21 -17.60
N ILE A 127 4.55 -5.63 -17.11
CA ILE A 127 3.52 -6.31 -17.92
C ILE A 127 3.03 -5.38 -19.03
N ALA A 128 2.68 -4.14 -18.69
CA ALA A 128 2.19 -3.15 -19.67
C ALA A 128 3.24 -2.88 -20.77
N HIS A 129 4.52 -2.74 -20.42
CA HIS A 129 5.61 -2.57 -21.37
C HIS A 129 5.81 -3.80 -22.26
N ALA A 130 5.72 -5.01 -21.70
CA ALA A 130 5.82 -6.24 -22.49
C ALA A 130 4.68 -6.33 -23.52
N LEU A 131 3.44 -6.06 -23.09
CA LEU A 131 2.27 -6.03 -23.99
C LEU A 131 2.41 -4.92 -25.05
N HIS A 132 2.87 -3.73 -24.66
CA HIS A 132 3.10 -2.63 -25.59
C HIS A 132 4.11 -3.03 -26.68
N GLN A 133 5.22 -3.70 -26.31
CA GLN A 133 6.20 -4.18 -27.28
C GLN A 133 5.63 -5.23 -28.24
N LEU A 134 4.73 -6.10 -27.76
CA LEU A 134 4.06 -7.09 -28.62
C LEU A 134 3.10 -6.42 -29.61
N VAL A 135 2.30 -5.46 -29.16
CA VAL A 135 1.31 -4.76 -29.99
C VAL A 135 1.97 -3.86 -31.04
N PHE A 136 3.04 -3.17 -30.66
CA PHE A 136 3.75 -2.23 -31.54
C PHE A 136 5.05 -2.82 -32.11
N CYS A 137 5.15 -4.15 -32.15
CA CYS A 137 6.29 -4.84 -32.75
C CYS A 137 6.33 -4.53 -34.25
N ARG A 138 7.45 -4.00 -34.74
CA ARG A 138 7.66 -3.83 -36.19
C ARG A 138 8.20 -5.11 -36.80
N PRO A 139 7.70 -5.53 -37.98
CA PRO A 139 8.30 -6.62 -38.74
C PRO A 139 9.78 -6.34 -39.00
N ALA A 140 10.61 -7.39 -38.96
CA ALA A 140 12.05 -7.27 -39.17
C ALA A 140 12.42 -6.68 -40.54
N GLU A 141 11.52 -6.74 -41.52
CA GLU A 141 11.75 -6.27 -42.90
C GLU A 141 11.83 -4.74 -43.03
N GLU A 142 11.20 -3.96 -42.14
CA GLU A 142 11.30 -2.48 -42.18
C GLU A 142 12.65 -1.95 -41.65
N LYS A 143 13.41 -2.76 -40.89
CA LYS A 143 14.74 -2.35 -40.41
C LYS A 143 15.82 -2.47 -41.48
N MET A 144 15.59 -3.25 -42.55
CA MET A 144 16.59 -3.45 -43.61
C MET A 144 16.52 -2.35 -44.70
N SER A 145 15.40 -1.62 -44.81
CA SER A 145 15.22 -0.60 -45.86
C SER A 145 15.66 0.81 -45.45
N SER A 146 16.09 1.03 -44.20
CA SER A 146 16.56 2.34 -43.73
C SER A 146 18.09 2.46 -43.65
N HIS A 147 18.82 1.47 -44.17
CA HIS A 147 20.29 1.44 -44.23
C HIS A 147 20.83 1.18 -45.65
N VAL A 148 20.02 1.46 -46.69
CA VAL A 148 20.47 1.52 -48.09
C VAL A 148 20.27 2.94 -48.61
#